data_AF-A0A927XWB7-F1
#
_entry.id   AF-A0A927XWB7-F1
#
_cell.length_a   1.000
_cell.length_b   1.000
_cell.length_c   1.000
_cell.angle_alpha   90.00
_cell.angle_beta   90.00
_cell.angle_gamma   90.00
#
_symmetry.space_group_name_H-M   'P 1'
#
loop_
_entity.id
_entity.type
_entity.pdbx_description
1 polymer ?
#
loop_
_entity_poly.entity_id
_entity_poly.type
_entity_poly.pdbx_seq_one_letter_code
_entity_poly.pdbx_strand_id
1 'polypeptide(L)'
;MKRNTAAFLLVLLLVCALPAVSLANSWGLSGRLLAAVSTTSLWNDYTTLCEQAGDAAVMYSRYHNVLMVLENGELGLYTTAVYQPGHKLAKKVSLKAVDDELTLSYGKGESYTFRRTKEGYKLYKAAVGDMTVVADTRDSYWGCTAICKGESVRIQREYLLADFNIDLFPRTLEECRHLNLMNEALDSSEAILGWWGEYGERGTLLHSPGEGTVPVYSSPNGESAWRAAKGKAAVGLAGDLWVHHSLTTPDGETYACIRYDVSQRTQRIGYIKAEALGYAEEGRQVADMMNLTLRTTCATYLTDDPNVSQFRQLEIPKDQQLTCIGLYGRDYAYVSAEVRDGKIVSGGQIVWGFVPLRDLEIDPDERHLREDVMAQAAGCWNFEAGGSLAHDSIVLGADGSYLGNSGMYTFTETADSVHGTWYVTDYNPARNLYWNGPEYEITILFEDGSASVHGLSLDGDTLSLTYWEGGGGYQRCQPGQTAPADEDNG
;
A
#
# COMPACT_ATOMS: atom_id res chain seq x y z
N MET A 1 -59.80 -33.89 -38.76
CA MET A 1 -58.56 -33.08 -38.86
C MET A 1 -58.54 -31.80 -37.99
N LYS A 2 -59.66 -31.27 -37.45
CA LYS A 2 -59.65 -30.02 -36.65
C LYS A 2 -59.31 -30.20 -35.15
N ARG A 3 -59.39 -31.42 -34.62
CA ARG A 3 -59.22 -31.70 -33.18
C ARG A 3 -57.76 -31.85 -32.74
N ASN A 4 -56.87 -32.25 -33.66
CA ASN A 4 -55.45 -32.43 -33.38
C ASN A 4 -54.65 -31.12 -33.49
N THR A 5 -55.11 -30.16 -34.29
CA THR A 5 -54.49 -28.84 -34.45
C THR A 5 -54.66 -27.98 -33.20
N ALA A 6 -55.80 -28.07 -32.52
CA ALA A 6 -56.06 -27.34 -31.28
C ALA A 6 -55.19 -27.85 -30.11
N ALA A 7 -54.99 -29.17 -30.01
CA ALA A 7 -54.11 -29.76 -29.02
C ALA A 7 -52.63 -29.38 -29.27
N PHE A 8 -52.20 -29.33 -30.54
CA PHE A 8 -50.85 -28.92 -30.90
C PHE A 8 -50.58 -27.44 -30.59
N LEU A 9 -51.57 -26.56 -30.84
CA LEU A 9 -51.51 -25.14 -30.49
C LEU A 9 -51.50 -24.91 -28.97
N LEU A 10 -52.25 -25.72 -28.20
CA LEU A 10 -52.27 -25.64 -26.75
C LEU A 10 -50.94 -26.07 -26.14
N VAL A 11 -50.30 -27.12 -26.68
CA VAL A 11 -48.96 -27.58 -26.27
C VAL A 11 -47.89 -26.55 -26.67
N LEU A 12 -47.99 -25.92 -27.85
CA LEU A 12 -47.07 -24.84 -28.24
C LEU A 12 -47.22 -23.62 -27.32
N LEU A 13 -48.45 -23.24 -26.95
CA LEU A 13 -48.73 -22.17 -26.00
C LEU A 13 -48.24 -22.51 -24.59
N LEU A 14 -48.34 -23.77 -24.16
CA LEU A 14 -47.80 -24.24 -22.88
C LEU A 14 -46.26 -24.28 -22.87
N VAL A 15 -45.61 -24.57 -23.99
CA VAL A 15 -44.13 -24.48 -24.13
C VAL A 15 -43.66 -23.03 -24.19
N CYS A 16 -44.44 -22.11 -24.76
CA CYS A 16 -44.18 -20.67 -24.73
C CYS A 16 -44.58 -19.98 -23.42
N ALA A 17 -45.39 -20.64 -22.57
CA ALA A 17 -45.84 -20.15 -21.26
C ALA A 17 -45.12 -20.83 -20.08
N LEU A 18 -44.18 -21.74 -20.35
CA LEU A 18 -43.13 -22.00 -19.39
C LEU A 18 -42.43 -20.66 -19.14
N PRO A 19 -42.26 -20.19 -17.90
CA PRO A 19 -41.29 -19.13 -17.66
C PRO A 19 -40.02 -19.61 -18.35
N ALA A 20 -39.40 -18.77 -19.17
CA ALA A 20 -38.09 -19.07 -19.70
C ALA A 20 -37.28 -19.58 -18.51
N VAL A 21 -37.03 -20.90 -18.48
CA VAL A 21 -36.15 -21.53 -17.52
C VAL A 21 -34.93 -20.66 -17.60
N SER A 22 -34.64 -19.95 -16.50
CA SER A 22 -33.70 -18.82 -16.43
C SER A 22 -32.71 -18.93 -17.58
N LEU A 23 -32.84 -18.10 -18.61
CA LEU A 23 -31.73 -17.93 -19.54
C LEU A 23 -30.61 -17.49 -18.62
N ALA A 24 -29.73 -18.43 -18.26
CA ALA A 24 -28.61 -18.16 -17.41
C ALA A 24 -27.91 -17.02 -18.12
N ASN A 25 -27.92 -15.84 -17.51
CA ASN A 25 -27.20 -14.72 -18.10
C ASN A 25 -25.76 -15.20 -18.26
N SER A 26 -25.10 -14.77 -19.33
CA SER A 26 -23.75 -15.24 -19.65
C SER A 26 -22.78 -15.04 -18.49
N TRP A 27 -23.05 -14.07 -17.60
CA TRP A 27 -22.25 -13.78 -16.42
C TRP A 27 -22.34 -14.82 -15.31
N GLY A 28 -23.43 -15.59 -15.21
CA GLY A 28 -23.66 -16.50 -14.08
C GLY A 28 -24.00 -15.76 -12.78
N LEU A 29 -24.58 -14.56 -12.87
CA LEU A 29 -24.96 -13.71 -11.73
C LEU A 29 -26.46 -13.74 -11.44
N SER A 30 -26.85 -13.29 -10.26
CA SER A 30 -28.25 -13.13 -9.85
C SER A 30 -28.46 -11.95 -8.90
N GLY A 31 -29.72 -11.57 -8.68
CA GLY A 31 -30.09 -10.55 -7.69
C GLY A 31 -29.60 -9.15 -8.04
N ARG A 32 -29.23 -8.38 -7.01
CA ARG A 32 -28.84 -6.97 -7.15
C ARG A 32 -27.51 -6.81 -7.91
N LEU A 33 -26.60 -7.75 -7.73
CA LEU A 33 -25.31 -7.75 -8.42
C LEU A 33 -25.49 -7.88 -9.94
N LEU A 34 -26.39 -8.78 -10.40
CA LEU A 34 -26.74 -8.87 -11.82
C LEU A 34 -27.31 -7.54 -12.35
N ALA A 35 -28.20 -6.90 -11.59
CA ALA A 35 -28.79 -5.62 -11.99
C ALA A 35 -27.70 -4.56 -12.18
N ALA A 36 -26.75 -4.44 -11.24
CA ALA A 36 -25.65 -3.49 -11.33
C ALA A 36 -24.74 -3.75 -12.54
N VAL A 37 -24.33 -5.01 -12.76
CA VAL A 37 -23.45 -5.40 -13.87
C VAL A 37 -24.12 -5.21 -15.24
N SER A 38 -25.43 -5.44 -15.34
CA SER A 38 -26.18 -5.36 -16.60
C SER A 38 -26.36 -3.95 -17.17
N THR A 39 -25.98 -2.91 -16.41
CA THR A 39 -26.10 -1.50 -16.82
C THR A 39 -25.12 -1.10 -17.93
N THR A 40 -24.11 -1.92 -18.21
CA THR A 40 -23.04 -1.63 -19.15
C THR A 40 -22.57 -2.88 -19.89
N SER A 41 -22.03 -2.70 -21.10
CA SER A 41 -21.47 -3.80 -21.91
C SER A 41 -20.03 -4.17 -21.51
N LEU A 42 -19.41 -3.42 -20.58
CA LEU A 42 -18.01 -3.61 -20.15
C LEU A 42 -17.71 -5.03 -19.64
N TRP A 43 -18.73 -5.71 -19.12
CA TRP A 43 -18.60 -7.01 -18.45
C TRP A 43 -18.99 -8.20 -19.32
N ASN A 44 -19.35 -7.99 -20.60
CA ASN A 44 -19.88 -9.05 -21.47
C ASN A 44 -18.94 -10.26 -21.64
N ASP A 45 -17.63 -10.05 -21.52
CA ASP A 45 -16.60 -11.09 -21.62
C ASP A 45 -16.37 -11.85 -20.31
N TYR A 46 -17.08 -11.50 -19.23
CA TYR A 46 -16.88 -12.08 -17.92
C TYR A 46 -17.94 -13.12 -17.58
N THR A 47 -17.53 -14.11 -16.80
CA THR A 47 -18.38 -15.16 -16.22
C THR A 47 -17.94 -15.41 -14.78
N THR A 48 -18.81 -15.86 -13.90
CA THR A 48 -18.43 -16.22 -12.52
C THR A 48 -17.40 -17.35 -12.50
N LEU A 49 -16.33 -17.16 -11.72
CA LEU A 49 -15.25 -18.15 -11.55
C LEU A 49 -15.59 -19.22 -10.51
N CYS A 50 -16.47 -18.88 -9.57
CA CYS A 50 -17.00 -19.74 -8.52
C CYS A 50 -18.44 -19.33 -8.20
N GLU A 51 -19.13 -20.04 -7.31
CA GLU A 51 -20.49 -19.68 -6.90
C GLU A 51 -20.56 -18.25 -6.34
N GLN A 52 -21.56 -17.48 -6.79
CA GLN A 52 -21.85 -16.15 -6.24
C GLN A 52 -22.21 -16.27 -4.75
N ALA A 53 -21.70 -15.35 -3.93
CA ALA A 53 -21.97 -15.31 -2.50
C ALA A 53 -22.73 -14.03 -2.15
N GLY A 54 -24.05 -14.11 -2.05
CA GLY A 54 -24.91 -12.95 -1.77
C GLY A 54 -24.73 -11.87 -2.85
N ASP A 55 -24.28 -10.69 -2.45
CA ASP A 55 -24.03 -9.55 -3.32
C ASP A 55 -22.57 -9.44 -3.81
N ALA A 56 -21.80 -10.52 -3.69
CA ALA A 56 -20.42 -10.60 -4.13
C ALA A 56 -20.18 -11.77 -5.10
N ALA A 57 -19.29 -11.57 -6.08
CA ALA A 57 -18.88 -12.61 -7.00
C ALA A 57 -17.44 -12.40 -7.50
N VAL A 58 -16.71 -13.49 -7.70
CA VAL A 58 -15.43 -13.45 -8.42
C VAL A 58 -15.72 -13.64 -9.91
N MET A 59 -15.50 -12.58 -10.69
CA MET A 59 -15.70 -12.57 -12.13
C MET A 59 -14.39 -12.87 -12.85
N TYR A 60 -14.48 -13.70 -13.88
CA TYR A 60 -13.36 -14.18 -14.67
C TYR A 60 -13.53 -13.83 -16.14
N SER A 61 -12.45 -13.38 -16.75
CA SER A 61 -12.22 -13.38 -18.19
C SER A 61 -10.89 -14.08 -18.48
N ARG A 62 -10.58 -14.34 -19.75
CA ARG A 62 -9.34 -15.03 -20.16
C ARG A 62 -8.06 -14.44 -19.56
N TYR A 63 -8.03 -13.13 -19.30
CA TYR A 63 -6.83 -12.40 -18.91
C TYR A 63 -6.97 -11.65 -17.58
N HIS A 64 -8.14 -11.69 -16.94
CA HIS A 64 -8.40 -10.85 -15.78
C HIS A 64 -9.45 -11.45 -14.87
N ASN A 65 -9.15 -11.46 -13.58
CA ASN A 65 -10.07 -11.77 -12.49
C ASN A 65 -10.35 -10.51 -11.67
N VAL A 66 -11.58 -10.37 -11.21
CA VAL A 66 -11.99 -9.28 -10.32
C VAL A 66 -13.00 -9.79 -9.31
N LEU A 67 -12.82 -9.44 -8.04
CA LEU A 67 -13.88 -9.56 -7.05
C LEU A 67 -14.81 -8.36 -7.21
N MET A 68 -16.09 -8.63 -7.49
CA MET A 68 -17.14 -7.63 -7.49
C MET A 68 -17.94 -7.74 -6.20
N VAL A 69 -18.18 -6.62 -5.53
CA VAL A 69 -19.05 -6.55 -4.35
C VAL A 69 -19.99 -5.36 -4.51
N LEU A 70 -21.29 -5.57 -4.31
CA LEU A 70 -22.25 -4.47 -4.29
C LEU A 70 -22.29 -3.85 -2.88
N GLU A 71 -21.69 -2.69 -2.72
CA GLU A 71 -21.60 -1.94 -1.46
C GLU A 71 -22.46 -0.68 -1.55
N ASN A 72 -23.43 -0.53 -0.64
CA ASN A 72 -24.29 0.67 -0.59
C ASN A 72 -25.01 1.03 -1.91
N GLY A 73 -25.14 0.08 -2.84
CA GLY A 73 -25.75 0.29 -4.17
C GLY A 73 -24.73 0.55 -5.28
N GLU A 74 -23.45 0.67 -4.96
CA GLU A 74 -22.34 0.87 -5.88
C GLU A 74 -21.55 -0.43 -6.07
N LEU A 75 -21.02 -0.62 -7.27
CA LEU A 75 -20.26 -1.81 -7.63
C LEU A 75 -18.78 -1.59 -7.31
N GLY A 76 -18.31 -2.14 -6.18
CA GLY A 76 -16.90 -2.20 -5.84
C GLY A 76 -16.18 -3.25 -6.69
N LEU A 77 -15.00 -2.90 -7.20
CA LEU A 77 -14.16 -3.72 -8.07
C LEU A 77 -12.77 -3.92 -7.44
N TYR A 78 -12.47 -5.13 -6.97
CA TYR A 78 -11.21 -5.46 -6.29
C TYR A 78 -10.44 -6.49 -7.09
N THR A 79 -9.54 -5.99 -7.92
CA THR A 79 -8.75 -6.77 -8.91
C THR A 79 -7.52 -7.40 -8.26
N THR A 80 -6.88 -6.70 -7.33
CA THR A 80 -5.72 -7.16 -6.55
C THR A 80 -6.10 -8.10 -5.41
N ALA A 81 -7.38 -8.12 -5.00
CA ALA A 81 -7.86 -9.01 -3.94
C ALA A 81 -7.99 -10.48 -4.37
N VAL A 82 -7.87 -10.76 -5.68
CA VAL A 82 -7.98 -12.11 -6.24
C VAL A 82 -6.82 -12.43 -7.15
N TYR A 83 -6.38 -13.69 -7.12
CA TYR A 83 -5.34 -14.16 -8.02
C TYR A 83 -5.76 -14.04 -9.49
N GLN A 84 -4.89 -13.46 -10.32
CA GLN A 84 -5.09 -13.33 -11.75
C GLN A 84 -4.95 -14.68 -12.50
N PRO A 85 -5.52 -14.86 -13.71
CA PRO A 85 -5.60 -16.17 -14.38
C PRO A 85 -4.29 -16.92 -14.59
N GLY A 86 -3.15 -16.23 -14.62
CA GLY A 86 -1.82 -16.83 -14.72
C GLY A 86 -1.35 -17.54 -13.44
N HIS A 87 -1.94 -17.23 -12.28
CA HIS A 87 -1.53 -17.79 -11.00
C HIS A 87 -2.09 -19.20 -10.79
N LYS A 88 -1.27 -20.11 -10.22
CA LYS A 88 -1.59 -21.54 -10.04
C LYS A 88 -2.82 -21.80 -9.16
N LEU A 89 -3.16 -20.86 -8.28
CA LEU A 89 -4.30 -20.97 -7.37
C LEU A 89 -5.57 -20.29 -7.88
N ALA A 90 -5.51 -19.50 -8.97
CA ALA A 90 -6.63 -18.68 -9.42
C ALA A 90 -7.95 -19.45 -9.58
N LYS A 91 -7.89 -20.66 -10.17
CA LYS A 91 -9.06 -21.52 -10.39
C LYS A 91 -9.59 -22.24 -9.15
N LYS A 92 -8.91 -22.12 -8.01
CA LYS A 92 -9.30 -22.75 -6.73
C LYS A 92 -10.09 -21.80 -5.83
N VAL A 93 -10.38 -20.60 -6.31
CA VAL A 93 -11.14 -19.62 -5.55
C VAL A 93 -12.52 -20.18 -5.18
N SER A 94 -12.89 -20.01 -3.93
CA SER A 94 -14.27 -20.14 -3.47
C SER A 94 -14.62 -18.89 -2.67
N LEU A 95 -15.85 -18.42 -2.85
CA LEU A 95 -16.36 -17.26 -2.16
C LEU A 95 -17.48 -17.68 -1.20
N LYS A 96 -17.47 -17.12 0.01
CA LYS A 96 -18.53 -17.33 1.00
C LYS A 96 -18.88 -16.02 1.66
N ALA A 97 -20.17 -15.74 1.81
CA ALA A 97 -20.67 -14.60 2.57
C ALA A 97 -21.56 -15.12 3.70
N VAL A 98 -21.30 -14.68 4.93
CA VAL A 98 -22.11 -14.99 6.12
C VAL A 98 -22.22 -13.73 6.95
N ASP A 99 -23.43 -13.26 7.19
CA ASP A 99 -23.70 -12.00 7.88
C ASP A 99 -22.89 -10.84 7.24
N ASP A 100 -22.03 -10.19 8.02
CA ASP A 100 -21.16 -9.11 7.57
C ASP A 100 -19.78 -9.60 7.10
N GLU A 101 -19.53 -10.91 7.03
CA GLU A 101 -18.24 -11.49 6.64
C GLU A 101 -18.22 -12.02 5.20
N LEU A 102 -17.23 -11.57 4.43
CA LEU A 102 -16.91 -12.06 3.09
C LEU A 102 -15.58 -12.82 3.13
N THR A 103 -15.59 -14.10 2.76
CA THR A 103 -14.41 -14.96 2.77
C THR A 103 -14.03 -15.42 1.38
N LEU A 104 -12.80 -15.10 0.98
CA LEU A 104 -12.10 -15.72 -0.15
C LEU A 104 -11.31 -16.93 0.37
N SER A 105 -11.33 -18.05 -0.34
CA SER A 105 -10.50 -19.21 -0.02
C SER A 105 -9.91 -19.85 -1.27
N TYR A 106 -8.68 -20.35 -1.15
CA TYR A 106 -7.90 -20.94 -2.23
C TYR A 106 -7.42 -22.35 -1.82
N GLY A 107 -8.39 -23.24 -1.60
CA GLY A 107 -8.14 -24.57 -1.05
C GLY A 107 -8.02 -24.57 0.48
N LYS A 108 -7.30 -25.54 1.04
CA LYS A 108 -7.25 -25.75 2.51
C LYS A 108 -6.26 -24.87 3.27
N GLY A 109 -5.28 -24.29 2.57
CA GLY A 109 -4.14 -23.61 3.21
C GLY A 109 -4.14 -22.10 3.01
N GLU A 110 -5.18 -21.52 2.39
CA GLU A 110 -5.19 -20.10 2.12
C GLU A 110 -6.63 -19.54 2.14
N SER A 111 -6.89 -18.56 3.00
CA SER A 111 -8.17 -17.89 3.11
C SER A 111 -8.03 -16.49 3.68
N TYR A 112 -8.91 -15.59 3.25
CA TYR A 112 -8.98 -14.19 3.68
C TYR A 112 -10.43 -13.87 3.99
N THR A 113 -10.73 -13.59 5.25
CA THR A 113 -12.06 -13.17 5.70
C THR A 113 -12.03 -11.69 5.99
N PHE A 114 -12.85 -10.94 5.27
CA PHE A 114 -13.10 -9.53 5.49
C PHE A 114 -14.44 -9.36 6.19
N ARG A 115 -14.54 -8.38 7.09
CA ARG A 115 -15.79 -8.01 7.74
C ARG A 115 -16.18 -6.60 7.33
N ARG A 116 -17.46 -6.40 7.03
CA ARG A 116 -18.02 -5.11 6.65
C ARG A 116 -17.97 -4.16 7.84
N THR A 117 -17.51 -2.94 7.59
CA THR A 117 -17.48 -1.84 8.55
C THR A 117 -18.13 -0.60 7.93
N LYS A 118 -18.11 0.54 8.64
CA LYS A 118 -18.56 1.82 8.08
C LYS A 118 -17.65 2.34 6.96
N GLU A 119 -16.39 1.93 6.95
CA GLU A 119 -15.34 2.35 6.02
C GLU A 119 -15.15 1.35 4.86
N GLY A 120 -16.07 0.39 4.70
CA GLY A 120 -15.96 -0.73 3.77
C GLY A 120 -15.51 -2.02 4.45
N TYR A 121 -15.09 -3.01 3.66
CA TYR A 121 -14.58 -4.28 4.18
C TYR A 121 -13.15 -4.15 4.72
N LYS A 122 -12.93 -4.58 5.96
CA LYS A 122 -11.60 -4.70 6.57
C LYS A 122 -11.23 -6.16 6.80
N LEU A 123 -9.97 -6.53 6.62
CA LEU A 123 -9.49 -7.88 6.91
C LEU A 123 -9.71 -8.19 8.38
N TYR A 124 -10.48 -9.24 8.66
CA TYR A 124 -10.75 -9.70 10.01
C TYR A 124 -9.82 -10.84 10.42
N LYS A 125 -9.56 -11.75 9.49
CA LYS A 125 -8.60 -12.86 9.68
C LYS A 125 -8.11 -13.40 8.34
N ALA A 126 -6.93 -13.97 8.35
CA ALA A 126 -6.38 -14.73 7.22
C ALA A 126 -5.70 -16.02 7.71
N ALA A 127 -5.62 -16.99 6.82
CA ALA A 127 -4.76 -18.16 6.98
C ALA A 127 -3.95 -18.31 5.70
N VAL A 128 -2.63 -18.50 5.83
CA VAL A 128 -1.71 -18.64 4.70
C VAL A 128 -0.61 -19.63 5.08
N GLY A 129 -0.70 -20.85 4.53
CA GLY A 129 0.14 -21.96 4.96
C GLY A 129 -0.06 -22.24 6.45
N ASP A 130 1.04 -22.20 7.21
CA ASP A 130 1.04 -22.40 8.67
C ASP A 130 0.82 -21.09 9.45
N MET A 131 0.80 -19.94 8.77
CA MET A 131 0.61 -18.63 9.38
C MET A 131 -0.87 -18.26 9.43
N THR A 132 -1.33 -17.76 10.57
CA THR A 132 -2.65 -17.15 10.71
C THR A 132 -2.51 -15.68 11.06
N VAL A 133 -3.37 -14.83 10.53
CA VAL A 133 -3.44 -13.40 10.86
C VAL A 133 -4.81 -13.11 11.44
N VAL A 134 -4.86 -12.35 12.54
CA VAL A 134 -6.11 -11.95 13.21
C VAL A 134 -6.08 -10.46 13.48
N ALA A 135 -7.17 -9.76 13.14
CA ALA A 135 -7.33 -8.35 13.43
C ALA A 135 -7.77 -8.11 14.88
N ASP A 136 -7.24 -7.06 15.48
CA ASP A 136 -7.76 -6.48 16.72
C ASP A 136 -8.91 -5.53 16.39
N THR A 137 -10.13 -5.92 16.78
CA THR A 137 -11.35 -5.18 16.44
C THR A 137 -11.88 -4.35 17.60
N ARG A 138 -11.05 -4.07 18.62
CA ARG A 138 -11.47 -3.27 19.79
C ARG A 138 -11.69 -1.80 19.43
N ASP A 139 -10.91 -1.29 18.48
CA ASP A 139 -10.94 0.10 18.01
C ASP A 139 -11.30 0.20 16.52
N SER A 140 -11.37 1.42 15.98
CA SER A 140 -11.66 1.66 14.56
C SER A 140 -10.52 1.25 13.63
N TYR A 141 -9.27 1.34 14.11
CA TYR A 141 -8.08 0.90 13.40
C TYR A 141 -7.79 -0.58 13.68
N TRP A 142 -7.88 -1.42 12.65
CA TRP A 142 -7.77 -2.88 12.80
C TRP A 142 -6.33 -3.35 12.59
N GLY A 143 -5.47 -3.05 13.57
CA GLY A 143 -4.14 -3.64 13.64
C GLY A 143 -4.21 -5.17 13.62
N CYS A 144 -3.25 -5.82 12.99
CA CYS A 144 -3.27 -7.28 12.82
C CYS A 144 -2.14 -7.95 13.61
N THR A 145 -2.35 -9.19 14.04
CA THR A 145 -1.31 -10.05 14.61
C THR A 145 -1.15 -11.29 13.75
N ALA A 146 0.05 -11.52 13.22
CA ALA A 146 0.44 -12.75 12.56
C ALA A 146 0.97 -13.75 13.60
N ILE A 147 0.57 -15.02 13.49
CA ILE A 147 0.94 -16.09 14.41
C ILE A 147 1.42 -17.28 13.59
N CYS A 148 2.58 -17.83 13.93
CA CYS A 148 3.13 -19.04 13.33
C CYS A 148 3.98 -19.79 14.35
N LYS A 149 3.71 -21.09 14.56
CA LYS A 149 4.50 -21.98 15.44
C LYS A 149 4.74 -21.47 16.87
N GLY A 150 3.79 -20.72 17.43
CA GLY A 150 3.88 -20.19 18.80
C GLY A 150 4.55 -18.82 18.91
N GLU A 151 5.08 -18.28 17.81
CA GLU A 151 5.55 -16.90 17.73
C GLU A 151 4.48 -16.01 17.14
N SER A 152 4.49 -14.73 17.52
CA SER A 152 3.60 -13.71 17.00
C SER A 152 4.34 -12.44 16.58
N VAL A 153 3.82 -11.79 15.54
CA VAL A 153 4.30 -10.49 15.05
C VAL A 153 3.12 -9.54 14.91
N ARG A 154 3.24 -8.35 15.50
CA ARG A 154 2.30 -7.26 15.25
C ARG A 154 2.53 -6.73 13.84
N ILE A 155 1.49 -6.61 13.04
CA ILE A 155 1.53 -5.94 11.74
C ILE A 155 1.04 -4.51 11.96
N GLN A 156 1.88 -3.51 11.68
CA GLN A 156 1.57 -2.08 11.86
C GLN A 156 0.66 -1.50 10.77
N ARG A 157 -0.27 -2.31 10.24
CA ARG A 157 -1.28 -1.88 9.28
C ARG A 157 -2.61 -2.60 9.47
N GLU A 158 -3.67 -1.91 9.09
CA GLU A 158 -4.91 -2.56 8.69
C GLU A 158 -4.90 -2.87 7.19
N TYR A 159 -5.81 -3.75 6.78
CA TYR A 159 -6.01 -4.12 5.38
C TYR A 159 -7.46 -3.87 4.99
N LEU A 160 -7.70 -2.77 4.28
CA LEU A 160 -8.97 -2.53 3.59
C LEU A 160 -9.05 -3.44 2.37
N LEU A 161 -10.23 -3.96 2.05
CA LEU A 161 -10.43 -4.74 0.82
C LEU A 161 -10.08 -3.92 -0.44
N ALA A 162 -10.30 -2.60 -0.39
CA ALA A 162 -9.95 -1.65 -1.45
C ALA A 162 -8.44 -1.63 -1.78
N ASP A 163 -7.58 -1.82 -0.78
CA ASP A 163 -6.12 -1.80 -0.93
C ASP A 163 -5.48 -3.20 -0.82
N PHE A 164 -6.29 -4.23 -0.59
CA PHE A 164 -5.78 -5.57 -0.33
C PHE A 164 -5.22 -6.21 -1.60
N ASN A 165 -3.92 -6.50 -1.59
CA ASN A 165 -3.25 -7.23 -2.66
C ASN A 165 -2.85 -8.64 -2.20
N ILE A 166 -3.51 -9.65 -2.75
CA ILE A 166 -3.28 -11.06 -2.39
C ILE A 166 -1.87 -11.54 -2.74
N ASP A 167 -1.30 -11.01 -3.84
CA ASP A 167 0.05 -11.38 -4.29
C ASP A 167 1.12 -10.76 -3.39
N LEU A 168 0.82 -9.64 -2.71
CA LEU A 168 1.74 -8.91 -1.83
C LEU A 168 1.52 -9.15 -0.33
N PHE A 169 0.41 -9.78 0.06
CA PHE A 169 0.16 -10.14 1.45
C PHE A 169 1.29 -11.00 2.03
N PRO A 170 1.81 -10.70 3.23
CA PRO A 170 2.94 -11.40 3.82
C PRO A 170 2.62 -12.89 4.02
N ARG A 171 3.63 -13.73 3.82
CA ARG A 171 3.57 -15.19 3.89
C ARG A 171 4.31 -15.76 5.09
N THR A 172 5.16 -14.95 5.73
CA THR A 172 5.99 -15.35 6.88
C THR A 172 6.02 -14.25 7.94
N LEU A 173 6.40 -14.62 9.18
CA LEU A 173 6.62 -13.65 10.25
C LEU A 173 7.80 -12.70 9.94
N GLU A 174 8.83 -13.19 9.23
CA GLU A 174 9.97 -12.38 8.79
C GLU A 174 9.55 -11.31 7.78
N GLU A 175 8.70 -11.66 6.81
CA GLU A 175 8.11 -10.68 5.88
C GLU A 175 7.27 -9.62 6.61
N CYS A 176 6.55 -9.99 7.67
CA CYS A 176 5.82 -9.03 8.50
C CYS A 176 6.77 -8.03 9.18
N ARG A 177 7.85 -8.51 9.81
CA ARG A 177 8.86 -7.64 10.46
C ARG A 177 9.55 -6.73 9.46
N HIS A 178 9.91 -7.30 8.31
CA HIS A 178 10.55 -6.58 7.22
C HIS A 178 9.65 -5.45 6.70
N LEU A 179 8.36 -5.73 6.45
CA LEU A 179 7.40 -4.73 6.01
C LEU A 179 7.15 -3.65 7.06
N ASN A 180 7.09 -3.99 8.35
CA ASN A 180 7.00 -2.99 9.42
C ASN A 180 8.19 -2.03 9.35
N LEU A 181 9.42 -2.56 9.31
CA LEU A 181 10.63 -1.74 9.21
C LEU A 181 10.65 -0.88 7.94
N MET A 182 10.33 -1.46 6.78
CA MET A 182 10.37 -0.74 5.52
C MET A 182 9.29 0.34 5.41
N ASN A 183 8.09 0.11 5.97
CA ASN A 183 7.09 1.16 6.02
C ASN A 183 7.51 2.29 6.97
N GLU A 184 7.99 1.97 8.17
CA GLU A 184 8.40 2.98 9.16
C GLU A 184 9.60 3.82 8.70
N ALA A 185 10.63 3.16 8.14
CA ALA A 185 11.84 3.85 7.67
C ALA A 185 11.59 4.78 6.47
N LEU A 186 10.50 4.54 5.73
CA LEU A 186 10.09 5.36 4.59
C LEU A 186 8.86 6.21 4.90
N ASP A 187 8.31 6.13 6.12
CA ASP A 187 7.02 6.76 6.39
C ASP A 187 7.14 8.26 6.33
N SER A 188 8.24 8.85 6.82
CA SER A 188 8.46 10.30 6.70
C SER A 188 8.71 10.79 5.27
N SER A 189 8.72 9.89 4.27
CA SER A 189 8.72 10.30 2.88
C SER A 189 7.41 10.96 2.52
N GLU A 190 7.49 12.03 1.74
CA GLU A 190 6.28 12.70 1.32
C GLU A 190 5.41 11.78 0.45
N ALA A 191 4.10 11.82 0.71
CA ALA A 191 3.11 11.02 0.01
C ALA A 191 2.83 11.58 -1.40
N ILE A 192 3.82 11.49 -2.28
CA ILE A 192 3.80 12.04 -3.64
C ILE A 192 2.60 11.49 -4.45
N LEU A 193 2.17 10.26 -4.19
CA LEU A 193 1.07 9.64 -4.93
C LEU A 193 -0.25 9.54 -4.13
N GLY A 194 -0.39 10.40 -3.12
CA GLY A 194 -1.51 10.41 -2.17
C GLY A 194 -1.17 9.69 -0.87
N TRP A 195 -1.74 10.17 0.23
CA TRP A 195 -1.50 9.65 1.58
C TRP A 195 -2.11 8.25 1.74
N TRP A 196 -1.37 7.31 2.32
CA TRP A 196 -1.84 5.94 2.57
C TRP A 196 -2.97 5.87 3.62
N GLY A 197 -3.19 6.96 4.37
CA GLY A 197 -4.27 7.10 5.36
C GLY A 197 -5.50 7.87 4.86
N GLU A 198 -5.49 8.35 3.61
CA GLU A 198 -6.70 8.93 3.01
C GLU A 198 -7.67 7.81 2.62
N TYR A 199 -8.80 7.75 3.32
CA TYR A 199 -9.92 6.88 2.93
C TYR A 199 -10.60 7.46 1.69
N GLY A 200 -10.49 6.78 0.54
CA GLY A 200 -11.18 7.18 -0.68
C GLY A 200 -10.39 6.93 -1.97
N GLU A 201 -10.84 7.55 -3.05
CA GLU A 201 -10.10 7.51 -4.33
C GLU A 201 -8.81 8.34 -4.23
N ARG A 202 -7.68 7.74 -4.58
CA ARG A 202 -6.38 8.43 -4.59
C ARG A 202 -6.30 9.40 -5.78
N GLY A 203 -6.00 10.65 -5.47
CA GLY A 203 -5.86 11.74 -6.44
C GLY A 203 -7.18 12.43 -6.79
N THR A 204 -7.08 13.62 -7.36
CA THR A 204 -8.22 14.44 -7.76
C THR A 204 -8.78 13.96 -9.09
N LEU A 205 -10.01 13.45 -9.09
CA LEU A 205 -10.73 13.06 -10.30
C LEU A 205 -11.06 14.29 -11.16
N LEU A 206 -10.63 14.26 -12.41
CA LEU A 206 -11.00 15.20 -13.46
C LEU A 206 -11.88 14.50 -14.50
N HIS A 207 -13.06 15.07 -14.73
CA HIS A 207 -13.98 14.62 -15.77
C HIS A 207 -13.72 15.37 -17.08
N SER A 208 -13.33 14.64 -18.12
CA SER A 208 -13.09 15.17 -19.47
C SER A 208 -12.28 16.50 -19.46
N PRO A 209 -11.07 16.54 -18.86
CA PRO A 209 -10.31 17.79 -18.70
C PRO A 209 -9.93 18.50 -20.00
N GLY A 210 -10.07 17.85 -21.16
CA GLY A 210 -9.81 18.49 -22.44
C GLY A 210 -10.20 17.62 -23.64
N GLU A 211 -9.63 17.97 -24.80
CA GLU A 211 -9.84 17.24 -26.04
C GLU A 211 -8.55 16.56 -26.52
N GLY A 212 -8.70 15.50 -27.31
CA GLY A 212 -7.57 14.82 -27.94
C GLY A 212 -6.87 13.80 -27.04
N THR A 213 -5.63 13.48 -27.39
CA THR A 213 -4.83 12.44 -26.75
C THR A 213 -3.39 12.92 -26.60
N VAL A 214 -2.83 12.79 -25.40
CA VAL A 214 -1.47 13.25 -25.09
C VAL A 214 -0.57 12.08 -24.70
N PRO A 215 0.74 12.14 -24.99
CA PRO A 215 1.69 11.11 -24.57
C PRO A 215 1.81 11.09 -23.04
N VAL A 216 1.90 9.88 -22.50
CA VAL A 216 2.20 9.63 -21.09
C VAL A 216 3.64 9.12 -20.98
N TYR A 217 4.39 9.71 -20.05
CA TYR A 217 5.81 9.42 -19.78
C TYR A 217 5.95 8.68 -18.45
N SER A 218 7.01 7.88 -18.29
CA SER A 218 7.27 7.24 -17.00
C SER A 218 7.86 8.19 -15.96
N SER A 219 8.51 9.27 -16.38
CA SER A 219 9.12 10.25 -15.48
C SER A 219 8.85 11.67 -15.97
N PRO A 220 9.05 12.71 -15.14
CA PRO A 220 8.87 14.11 -15.55
C PRO A 220 10.02 14.63 -16.44
N ASN A 221 10.64 13.80 -17.29
CA ASN A 221 11.77 14.20 -18.16
C ASN A 221 11.41 14.24 -19.66
N GLY A 222 10.13 14.37 -19.98
CA GLY A 222 9.63 14.49 -21.36
C GLY A 222 10.09 13.35 -22.29
N GLU A 223 10.50 13.70 -23.51
CA GLU A 223 10.89 12.72 -24.54
C GLU A 223 12.12 11.88 -24.21
N SER A 224 12.94 12.31 -23.23
CA SER A 224 14.09 11.53 -22.76
C SER A 224 13.70 10.39 -21.82
N ALA A 225 12.47 10.43 -21.27
CA ALA A 225 11.94 9.42 -20.39
C ALA A 225 11.54 8.15 -21.17
N TRP A 226 11.65 7.00 -20.49
CA TRP A 226 11.08 5.78 -21.02
C TRP A 226 9.55 5.88 -21.15
N ARG A 227 8.99 5.13 -22.10
CA ARG A 227 7.54 5.07 -22.34
C ARG A 227 7.07 3.63 -22.45
N ALA A 228 6.10 3.30 -21.61
CA ALA A 228 5.40 2.02 -21.65
C ALA A 228 4.71 1.77 -22.99
N ALA A 229 4.27 0.53 -23.19
CA ALA A 229 3.58 0.08 -24.41
C ALA A 229 4.39 0.34 -25.70
N LYS A 230 5.71 0.13 -25.66
CA LYS A 230 6.62 0.33 -26.80
C LYS A 230 6.55 1.75 -27.38
N GLY A 231 6.56 2.76 -26.50
CA GLY A 231 6.48 4.16 -26.91
C GLY A 231 5.08 4.65 -27.30
N LYS A 232 4.02 3.90 -26.94
CA LYS A 232 2.63 4.23 -27.28
C LYS A 232 1.77 4.61 -26.08
N ALA A 233 2.34 4.71 -24.87
CA ALA A 233 1.61 5.15 -23.69
C ALA A 233 1.02 6.56 -23.92
N ALA A 234 -0.30 6.67 -23.84
CA ALA A 234 -1.04 7.91 -24.06
C ALA A 234 -2.35 7.87 -23.27
N VAL A 235 -2.94 9.05 -23.02
CA VAL A 235 -4.23 9.24 -22.35
C VAL A 235 -5.12 10.15 -23.19
N GLY A 236 -6.40 9.81 -23.30
CA GLY A 236 -7.40 10.66 -23.92
C GLY A 236 -7.95 11.66 -22.90
N LEU A 237 -7.91 12.95 -23.21
CA LEU A 237 -8.34 14.00 -22.29
C LEU A 237 -9.87 14.16 -22.21
N ALA A 238 -10.61 13.51 -23.11
CA ALA A 238 -12.07 13.54 -23.11
C ALA A 238 -12.70 12.54 -22.11
N GLY A 239 -11.89 11.69 -21.48
CA GLY A 239 -12.34 10.73 -20.46
C GLY A 239 -11.93 11.16 -19.05
N ASP A 240 -12.18 10.28 -18.08
CA ASP A 240 -11.82 10.49 -16.68
C ASP A 240 -10.34 10.18 -16.44
N LEU A 241 -9.68 11.00 -15.61
CA LEU A 241 -8.34 10.74 -15.08
C LEU A 241 -8.20 11.34 -13.69
N TRP A 242 -7.27 10.82 -12.89
CA TRP A 242 -6.98 11.31 -11.55
C TRP A 242 -5.61 11.98 -11.55
N VAL A 243 -5.52 13.18 -10.97
CA VAL A 243 -4.26 13.90 -10.79
C VAL A 243 -3.79 13.71 -9.36
N HIS A 244 -2.57 13.22 -9.18
CA HIS A 244 -1.98 13.05 -7.85
C HIS A 244 -1.26 14.32 -7.39
N HIS A 245 -0.34 14.83 -8.21
CA HIS A 245 0.48 16.01 -7.91
C HIS A 245 1.13 16.54 -9.18
N SER A 246 1.77 17.71 -9.08
CA SER A 246 2.61 18.29 -10.13
C SER A 246 4.06 18.36 -9.68
N LEU A 247 4.98 18.01 -10.58
CA LEU A 247 6.43 18.15 -10.39
C LEU A 247 7.00 19.13 -11.41
N THR A 248 7.86 20.02 -10.95
CA THR A 248 8.63 20.94 -11.77
C THR A 248 10.07 20.47 -11.83
N THR A 249 10.58 20.32 -13.05
CA THR A 249 11.96 19.94 -13.32
C THR A 249 12.91 21.13 -13.16
N PRO A 250 14.23 20.89 -13.03
CA PRO A 250 15.21 21.98 -12.92
C PRO A 250 15.24 22.96 -14.10
N ASP A 251 14.76 22.56 -15.28
CA ASP A 251 14.60 23.42 -16.47
C ASP A 251 13.25 24.16 -16.52
N GLY A 252 12.41 24.01 -15.50
CA GLY A 252 11.16 24.74 -15.33
C GLY A 252 9.94 24.11 -16.03
N GLU A 253 10.07 22.94 -16.64
CA GLU A 253 8.92 22.22 -17.17
C GLU A 253 8.11 21.59 -16.03
N THR A 254 6.78 21.69 -16.11
CA THR A 254 5.90 21.11 -15.09
C THR A 254 5.09 19.93 -15.65
N TYR A 255 5.12 18.83 -14.92
CA TYR A 255 4.44 17.58 -15.25
C TYR A 255 3.43 17.22 -14.18
N ALA A 256 2.22 16.86 -14.58
CA ALA A 256 1.22 16.28 -13.70
C ALA A 256 1.38 14.76 -13.66
N CYS A 257 1.52 14.19 -12.45
CA CYS A 257 1.39 12.75 -12.26
C CYS A 257 -0.09 12.38 -12.29
N ILE A 258 -0.45 11.52 -13.23
CA ILE A 258 -1.82 11.10 -13.46
C ILE A 258 -1.97 9.60 -13.32
N ARG A 259 -3.16 9.19 -12.90
CA ARG A 259 -3.66 7.83 -12.98
C ARG A 259 -4.84 7.82 -13.93
N TYR A 260 -4.94 6.82 -14.79
CA TYR A 260 -6.04 6.72 -15.76
C TYR A 260 -6.30 5.28 -16.19
N ASP A 261 -7.55 4.99 -16.53
CA ASP A 261 -7.95 3.66 -16.96
C ASP A 261 -7.68 3.47 -18.45
N VAL A 262 -6.94 2.42 -18.79
CA VAL A 262 -6.75 1.97 -20.17
C VAL A 262 -7.88 1.01 -20.56
N SER A 263 -8.31 0.19 -19.62
CA SER A 263 -9.45 -0.72 -19.73
C SER A 263 -9.84 -1.25 -18.34
N GLN A 264 -10.91 -2.05 -18.26
CA GLN A 264 -11.30 -2.77 -17.04
C GLN A 264 -10.25 -3.76 -16.49
N ARG A 265 -9.14 -3.95 -17.21
CA ARG A 265 -8.06 -4.89 -16.87
C ARG A 265 -6.72 -4.19 -16.68
N THR A 266 -6.65 -2.87 -16.91
CA THR A 266 -5.40 -2.15 -16.93
C THR A 266 -5.64 -0.70 -16.59
N GLN A 267 -4.98 -0.24 -15.54
CA GLN A 267 -4.80 1.16 -15.22
C GLN A 267 -3.35 1.55 -15.49
N ARG A 268 -3.04 2.84 -15.55
CA ARG A 268 -1.65 3.29 -15.57
C ARG A 268 -1.49 4.52 -14.70
N ILE A 269 -0.30 4.63 -14.14
CA ILE A 269 0.20 5.85 -13.51
C ILE A 269 1.41 6.34 -14.32
N GLY A 270 1.46 7.63 -14.61
CA GLY A 270 2.56 8.26 -15.35
C GLY A 270 2.43 9.77 -15.38
N TYR A 271 3.22 10.43 -16.21
CA TYR A 271 3.29 11.88 -16.30
C TYR A 271 2.81 12.42 -17.63
N ILE A 272 2.10 13.54 -17.60
CA ILE A 272 1.78 14.37 -18.76
C ILE A 272 2.25 15.80 -18.48
N LYS A 273 2.49 16.61 -19.52
CA LYS A 273 2.77 18.03 -19.31
C LYS A 273 1.55 18.70 -18.68
N ALA A 274 1.75 19.47 -17.60
CA ALA A 274 0.64 20.07 -16.84
C ALA A 274 -0.22 21.01 -17.71
N GLU A 275 0.40 21.70 -18.69
CA GLU A 275 -0.31 22.55 -19.66
C GLU A 275 -1.43 21.83 -20.42
N ALA A 276 -1.34 20.50 -20.58
CA ALA A 276 -2.38 19.70 -21.23
C ALA A 276 -3.69 19.66 -20.42
N LEU A 277 -3.63 19.98 -19.13
CA LEU A 277 -4.79 20.05 -18.23
C LEU A 277 -5.33 21.48 -18.08
N GLY A 278 -4.77 22.46 -18.80
CA GLY A 278 -5.24 23.84 -18.78
C GLY A 278 -4.80 24.65 -17.55
N TYR A 279 -3.93 24.11 -16.70
CA TYR A 279 -3.30 24.84 -15.59
C TYR A 279 -1.77 24.60 -15.61
N ALA A 280 -1.02 25.67 -15.38
CA ALA A 280 0.44 25.67 -15.29
C ALA A 280 0.85 26.17 -13.89
N GLU A 281 0.22 25.65 -12.85
CA GLU A 281 0.69 25.90 -11.49
C GLU A 281 2.07 25.24 -11.31
N GLU A 282 3.00 26.00 -10.72
CA GLU A 282 4.32 25.49 -10.38
C GLU A 282 4.16 24.30 -9.43
N GLY A 283 4.72 23.16 -9.82
CA GLY A 283 4.74 21.96 -9.01
C GLY A 283 5.88 21.97 -8.01
N ARG A 284 5.94 20.92 -7.19
CA ARG A 284 7.10 20.67 -6.33
C ARG A 284 8.35 20.43 -7.17
N GLN A 285 9.52 20.89 -6.72
CA GLN A 285 10.75 20.59 -7.43
C GLN A 285 11.06 19.09 -7.36
N VAL A 286 11.42 18.48 -8.50
CA VAL A 286 11.82 17.06 -8.55
C VAL A 286 12.98 16.77 -7.58
N ALA A 287 13.84 17.76 -7.33
CA ALA A 287 14.96 17.64 -6.39
C ALA A 287 14.54 17.52 -4.91
N ASP A 288 13.31 17.90 -4.58
CA ASP A 288 12.77 17.85 -3.21
C ASP A 288 12.04 16.53 -2.93
N MET A 289 12.01 15.61 -3.89
CA MET A 289 11.47 14.26 -3.69
C MET A 289 12.40 13.47 -2.78
N MET A 290 11.86 12.41 -2.17
CA MET A 290 12.70 11.43 -1.48
C MET A 290 13.79 10.93 -2.43
N ASN A 291 14.97 10.64 -1.90
CA ASN A 291 16.06 10.08 -2.68
C ASN A 291 16.87 9.11 -1.82
N LEU A 292 16.40 7.87 -1.77
CA LEU A 292 17.00 6.81 -0.97
C LEU A 292 17.36 5.61 -1.84
N THR A 293 18.58 5.10 -1.72
CA THR A 293 18.97 3.88 -2.42
C THR A 293 18.37 2.65 -1.72
N LEU A 294 17.57 1.89 -2.45
CA LEU A 294 17.06 0.59 -2.05
C LEU A 294 17.73 -0.51 -2.87
N ARG A 295 17.80 -1.71 -2.31
CA ARG A 295 18.32 -2.91 -2.95
C ARG A 295 17.26 -3.99 -3.03
N THR A 296 17.19 -4.69 -4.16
CA THR A 296 16.30 -5.85 -4.30
C THR A 296 16.81 -7.07 -3.52
N THR A 297 15.98 -7.62 -2.63
CA THR A 297 16.32 -8.79 -1.80
C THR A 297 16.09 -10.11 -2.53
N CYS A 298 15.24 -10.09 -3.56
CA CYS A 298 14.93 -11.19 -4.45
C CYS A 298 14.70 -10.70 -5.90
N ALA A 299 14.45 -11.63 -6.83
CA ALA A 299 14.01 -11.24 -8.16
C ALA A 299 12.57 -10.71 -8.08
N THR A 300 12.35 -9.49 -8.58
CA THR A 300 11.08 -8.77 -8.51
C THR A 300 10.78 -8.08 -9.85
N TYR A 301 9.85 -7.15 -9.87
CA TYR A 301 9.40 -6.47 -11.08
C TYR A 301 9.06 -5.01 -10.81
N LEU A 302 9.11 -4.21 -11.89
CA LEU A 302 8.57 -2.86 -11.94
C LEU A 302 7.29 -2.85 -12.78
N THR A 303 6.25 -2.19 -12.28
CA THR A 303 4.98 -1.98 -12.96
C THR A 303 4.62 -0.50 -13.04
N ASP A 304 3.78 -0.12 -14.00
CA ASP A 304 3.09 1.18 -14.08
C ASP A 304 1.62 1.08 -13.65
N ASP A 305 1.17 -0.12 -13.23
CA ASP A 305 -0.21 -0.45 -12.91
C ASP A 305 -0.31 -1.23 -11.58
N PRO A 306 -0.05 -0.59 -10.43
CA PRO A 306 -0.04 -1.27 -9.14
C PRO A 306 -1.44 -1.72 -8.67
N ASN A 307 -2.52 -1.17 -9.25
CA ASN A 307 -3.88 -1.37 -8.76
C ASN A 307 -4.70 -2.40 -9.55
N VAL A 308 -4.31 -2.75 -10.77
CA VAL A 308 -5.14 -3.62 -11.62
C VAL A 308 -4.36 -4.80 -12.16
N SER A 309 -3.61 -4.63 -13.25
CA SER A 309 -2.94 -5.74 -13.90
C SER A 309 -1.67 -6.17 -13.20
N GLN A 310 -1.01 -5.25 -12.49
CA GLN A 310 0.34 -5.42 -11.97
C GLN A 310 1.31 -5.93 -13.06
N PHE A 311 1.07 -5.53 -14.31
CA PHE A 311 1.83 -6.02 -15.45
C PHE A 311 3.30 -5.65 -15.28
N ARG A 312 4.16 -6.66 -15.41
CA ARG A 312 5.60 -6.53 -15.22
C ARG A 312 6.22 -5.84 -16.44
N GLN A 313 6.38 -4.53 -16.37
CA GLN A 313 7.01 -3.73 -17.42
C GLN A 313 8.50 -4.08 -17.55
N LEU A 314 9.12 -4.40 -16.42
CA LEU A 314 10.53 -4.78 -16.32
C LEU A 314 10.68 -5.84 -15.21
N GLU A 315 11.41 -6.91 -15.49
CA GLU A 315 11.87 -7.85 -14.47
C GLU A 315 13.19 -7.34 -13.91
N ILE A 316 13.31 -7.34 -12.58
CA ILE A 316 14.47 -6.82 -11.87
C ILE A 316 15.11 -7.99 -11.12
N PRO A 317 16.38 -8.34 -11.42
CA PRO A 317 17.10 -9.35 -10.66
C PRO A 317 17.25 -9.00 -9.18
N LYS A 318 17.66 -9.98 -8.39
CA LYS A 318 18.15 -9.75 -7.03
C LYS A 318 19.42 -8.86 -7.05
N ASP A 319 19.69 -8.16 -5.95
CA ASP A 319 20.90 -7.38 -5.69
C ASP A 319 21.07 -6.21 -6.68
N GLN A 320 19.96 -5.58 -7.08
CA GLN A 320 19.96 -4.38 -7.91
C GLN A 320 19.65 -3.16 -7.06
N GLN A 321 20.38 -2.06 -7.30
CA GLN A 321 20.14 -0.76 -6.67
C GLN A 321 19.08 0.02 -7.44
N LEU A 322 18.16 0.63 -6.71
CA LEU A 322 17.06 1.45 -7.18
C LEU A 322 16.99 2.71 -6.33
N THR A 323 16.66 3.85 -6.92
CA THR A 323 16.44 5.07 -6.14
C THR A 323 14.96 5.17 -5.81
N CYS A 324 14.60 5.00 -4.55
CA CYS A 324 13.25 5.23 -4.04
C CYS A 324 12.99 6.73 -3.93
N ILE A 325 11.87 7.14 -4.50
CA ILE A 325 11.44 8.53 -4.61
C ILE A 325 10.07 8.79 -4.01
N GLY A 326 9.37 7.75 -3.55
CA GLY A 326 8.10 7.84 -2.84
C GLY A 326 7.57 6.45 -2.50
N LEU A 327 6.46 6.41 -1.76
CA LEU A 327 5.67 5.20 -1.59
C LEU A 327 4.36 5.29 -2.38
N TYR A 328 3.80 4.13 -2.72
CA TYR A 328 2.44 4.01 -3.22
C TYR A 328 1.62 3.08 -2.32
N GLY A 329 0.85 3.68 -1.43
CA GLY A 329 0.26 2.95 -0.31
C GLY A 329 1.36 2.37 0.58
N ARG A 330 1.15 1.14 1.05
CA ARG A 330 2.09 0.42 1.94
C ARG A 330 2.73 -0.81 1.28
N ASP A 331 2.50 -0.99 -0.02
CA ASP A 331 2.81 -2.22 -0.75
C ASP A 331 3.85 -2.03 -1.84
N TYR A 332 4.06 -0.79 -2.31
CA TYR A 332 5.00 -0.48 -3.38
C TYR A 332 5.88 0.71 -3.02
N ALA A 333 7.17 0.57 -3.33
CA ALA A 333 8.06 1.71 -3.50
C ALA A 333 7.87 2.28 -4.90
N TYR A 334 7.77 3.61 -5.00
CA TYR A 334 7.89 4.33 -6.24
C TYR A 334 9.36 4.66 -6.47
N VAL A 335 9.94 4.10 -7.52
CA VAL A 335 11.39 4.12 -7.74
C VAL A 335 11.73 4.74 -9.08
N SER A 336 12.96 5.23 -9.19
CA SER A 336 13.64 5.51 -10.45
C SER A 336 14.82 4.56 -10.66
N ALA A 337 15.04 4.18 -11.92
CA ALA A 337 16.17 3.36 -12.33
C ALA A 337 16.62 3.75 -13.74
N GLU A 338 17.92 3.65 -13.99
CA GLU A 338 18.49 3.79 -15.33
C GLU A 338 18.51 2.42 -16.03
N VAL A 339 17.88 2.35 -17.21
CA VAL A 339 17.67 1.09 -17.92
C VAL A 339 18.19 1.18 -19.36
N ARG A 340 18.96 0.16 -19.77
CA ARG A 340 19.36 -0.04 -21.17
C ARG A 340 19.15 -1.50 -21.53
N ASP A 341 18.52 -1.75 -22.68
CA ASP A 341 18.22 -3.10 -23.18
C ASP A 341 17.49 -4.00 -22.15
N GLY A 342 16.58 -3.40 -21.37
CA GLY A 342 15.81 -4.10 -20.34
C GLY A 342 16.62 -4.53 -19.12
N LYS A 343 17.77 -3.89 -18.87
CA LYS A 343 18.60 -4.13 -17.69
C LYS A 343 18.91 -2.83 -16.98
N ILE A 344 18.96 -2.88 -15.66
CA ILE A 344 19.39 -1.75 -14.83
C ILE A 344 20.89 -1.55 -15.05
N VAL A 345 21.26 -0.40 -15.61
CA VAL A 345 22.65 -0.02 -15.87
C VAL A 345 22.79 1.50 -15.87
N SER A 346 23.96 1.98 -15.42
CA SER A 346 24.27 3.40 -15.46
C SER A 346 24.36 3.95 -16.90
N GLY A 347 23.90 5.18 -17.10
CA GLY A 347 23.74 5.87 -18.38
C GLY A 347 22.57 5.35 -19.22
N GLY A 348 21.64 4.58 -18.64
CA GLY A 348 20.42 4.12 -19.30
C GLY A 348 19.36 5.23 -19.45
N GLN A 349 18.23 4.89 -20.08
CA GLN A 349 17.04 5.75 -20.02
C GLN A 349 16.43 5.65 -18.62
N ILE A 350 15.93 6.77 -18.10
CA ILE A 350 15.28 6.80 -16.79
C ILE A 350 13.87 6.20 -16.91
N VAL A 351 13.61 5.19 -16.09
CA VAL A 351 12.30 4.57 -15.89
C VAL A 351 11.88 4.86 -14.47
N TRP A 352 10.64 5.34 -14.27
CA TRP A 352 10.02 5.32 -12.94
C TRP A 352 8.85 4.33 -12.93
N GLY A 353 8.58 3.75 -11.77
CA GLY A 353 7.48 2.83 -11.58
C GLY A 353 7.45 2.22 -10.19
N PHE A 354 6.60 1.21 -10.02
CA PHE A 354 6.29 0.62 -8.74
C PHE A 354 6.96 -0.74 -8.59
N VAL A 355 7.72 -0.91 -7.52
CA VAL A 355 8.37 -2.17 -7.15
C VAL A 355 7.82 -2.61 -5.78
N PRO A 356 7.40 -3.88 -5.60
CA PRO A 356 6.87 -4.36 -4.33
C PRO A 356 7.81 -4.07 -3.15
N LEU A 357 7.30 -3.40 -2.13
CA LEU A 357 8.10 -2.96 -0.99
C LEU A 357 8.71 -4.13 -0.20
N ARG A 358 7.98 -5.25 -0.11
CA ARG A 358 8.46 -6.48 0.56
C ARG A 358 9.70 -7.11 -0.10
N ASP A 359 9.98 -6.77 -1.35
CA ASP A 359 11.09 -7.32 -2.12
C ASP A 359 12.33 -6.39 -2.08
N LEU A 360 12.27 -5.32 -1.27
CA LEU A 360 13.26 -4.25 -1.19
C LEU A 360 13.75 -4.05 0.23
N GLU A 361 15.03 -3.71 0.38
CA GLU A 361 15.60 -3.25 1.64
C GLU A 361 16.36 -1.94 1.43
N ILE A 362 16.52 -1.14 2.50
CA ILE A 362 17.46 0.00 2.45
C ILE A 362 18.85 -0.56 2.21
N ASP A 363 19.53 -0.02 1.19
CA ASP A 363 20.86 -0.47 0.79
C ASP A 363 21.84 -0.39 1.98
N PRO A 364 22.70 -1.39 2.22
CA PRO A 364 23.66 -1.34 3.32
C PRO A 364 24.60 -0.13 3.26
N ASP A 365 24.93 0.38 2.07
CA ASP A 365 25.78 1.56 1.92
C ASP A 365 25.05 2.86 2.35
N GLU A 366 23.74 2.79 2.57
CA GLU A 366 22.96 3.86 3.20
C GLU A 366 22.99 3.76 4.74
N ARG A 367 23.52 2.68 5.35
CA ARG A 367 23.49 2.47 6.81
C ARG A 367 24.88 2.51 7.41
N HIS A 368 25.21 3.66 8.01
CA HIS A 368 26.45 3.83 8.76
C HIS A 368 26.16 3.86 10.26
N LEU A 369 26.40 2.76 10.96
CA LEU A 369 26.14 2.62 12.40
C LEU A 369 27.03 3.58 13.22
N ARG A 370 26.42 4.25 14.20
CA ARG A 370 27.09 5.23 15.07
C ARG A 370 27.11 4.79 16.54
N GLU A 371 28.03 3.88 16.85
CA GLU A 371 28.22 3.36 18.22
C GLU A 371 28.60 4.47 19.24
N ASP A 372 29.32 5.50 18.80
CA ASP A 372 29.68 6.66 19.62
C ASP A 372 28.43 7.48 20.02
N VAL A 373 27.52 7.68 19.07
CA VAL A 373 26.22 8.35 19.31
C VAL A 373 25.32 7.48 20.17
N MET A 374 25.33 6.15 19.96
CA MET A 374 24.60 5.22 20.84
C MET A 374 25.12 5.28 22.28
N ALA A 375 26.45 5.33 22.48
CA ALA A 375 27.04 5.48 23.81
C ALA A 375 26.64 6.81 24.49
N GLN A 376 26.52 7.89 23.72
CA GLN A 376 26.05 9.19 24.22
C GLN A 376 24.55 9.18 24.55
N ALA A 377 23.73 8.55 23.70
CA ALA A 377 22.29 8.44 23.87
C ALA A 377 21.90 7.43 24.97
N ALA A 378 22.78 6.52 25.36
CA ALA A 378 22.49 5.55 26.41
C ALA A 378 22.06 6.24 27.72
N GLY A 379 20.99 5.76 28.35
CA GLY A 379 20.43 6.35 29.56
C GLY A 379 18.90 6.29 29.63
N CYS A 380 18.35 6.92 30.67
CA CYS A 380 16.91 7.08 30.86
C CYS A 380 16.48 8.45 30.32
N TRP A 381 15.38 8.49 29.57
CA TRP A 381 14.86 9.70 28.96
C TRP A 381 13.36 9.78 29.16
N ASN A 382 12.89 10.96 29.56
CA ASN A 382 11.48 11.22 29.77
C ASN A 382 10.98 12.22 28.72
N PHE A 383 9.82 11.94 28.14
CA PHE A 383 9.12 12.85 27.25
C PHE A 383 8.85 14.19 27.95
N GLU A 384 9.16 15.29 27.29
CA GLU A 384 9.01 16.64 27.84
C GLU A 384 8.00 17.47 27.05
N ALA A 385 8.10 17.48 25.71
CA ALA A 385 7.30 18.33 24.86
C ALA A 385 7.14 17.79 23.42
N GLY A 386 6.09 18.24 22.73
CA GLY A 386 5.83 17.89 21.32
C GLY A 386 4.84 16.72 21.17
N GLY A 387 5.03 15.92 20.13
CA GLY A 387 4.32 14.65 19.96
C GLY A 387 5.10 13.51 20.62
N SER A 388 4.41 12.60 21.30
CA SER A 388 5.04 11.38 21.83
C SER A 388 5.31 10.43 20.66
N LEU A 389 6.54 10.48 20.11
CA LEU A 389 6.98 9.67 18.97
C LEU A 389 7.57 8.31 19.39
N ALA A 390 7.76 8.10 20.69
CA ALA A 390 8.13 6.84 21.32
C ALA A 390 7.33 6.73 22.63
N HIS A 391 7.74 5.85 23.54
CA HIS A 391 7.09 5.75 24.86
C HIS A 391 7.45 6.96 25.74
N ASP A 392 6.57 7.35 26.67
CA ASP A 392 6.78 8.54 27.52
C ASP A 392 8.05 8.45 28.38
N SER A 393 8.43 7.25 28.80
CA SER A 393 9.72 6.96 29.43
C SER A 393 10.44 5.89 28.63
N ILE A 394 11.66 6.18 28.20
CA ILE A 394 12.51 5.25 27.47
C ILE A 394 13.83 5.03 28.19
N VAL A 395 14.32 3.80 28.17
CA VAL A 395 15.68 3.45 28.56
C VAL A 395 16.39 2.90 27.34
N LEU A 396 17.43 3.61 26.93
CA LEU A 396 18.33 3.22 25.86
C LEU A 396 19.55 2.56 26.50
N GLY A 397 19.62 1.23 26.46
CA GLY A 397 20.73 0.45 26.99
C GLY A 397 21.99 0.62 26.14
N ALA A 398 23.16 0.72 26.79
CA ALA A 398 24.45 0.83 26.10
C ALA A 398 24.82 -0.44 25.30
N ASP A 399 24.14 -1.55 25.55
CA ASP A 399 24.24 -2.81 24.79
C ASP A 399 23.25 -2.89 23.62
N GLY A 400 22.51 -1.81 23.35
CA GLY A 400 21.48 -1.76 22.31
C GLY A 400 20.11 -2.27 22.77
N SER A 401 19.90 -2.59 24.05
CA SER A 401 18.57 -2.94 24.56
C SER A 401 17.67 -1.72 24.68
N TYR A 402 16.37 -1.90 24.42
CA TYR A 402 15.35 -0.88 24.55
C TYR A 402 14.30 -1.29 25.59
N LEU A 403 13.92 -0.36 26.46
CA LEU A 403 12.78 -0.46 27.34
C LEU A 403 11.92 0.80 27.19
N GLY A 404 10.62 0.65 26.94
CA GLY A 404 9.66 1.73 26.87
C GLY A 404 8.51 1.51 27.84
N ASN A 405 8.05 2.57 28.48
CA ASN A 405 6.91 2.55 29.39
C ASN A 405 5.93 3.68 29.07
N SER A 406 4.63 3.37 29.12
CA SER A 406 3.59 4.39 29.21
C SER A 406 3.63 5.07 30.58
N GLY A 407 3.56 6.40 30.62
CA GLY A 407 3.65 7.17 31.85
C GLY A 407 5.04 7.75 32.11
N MET A 408 5.06 9.03 32.47
CA MET A 408 6.29 9.78 32.74
C MET A 408 7.04 9.26 33.97
N TYR A 409 8.36 9.33 33.93
CA TYR A 409 9.31 8.97 34.98
C TYR A 409 9.25 7.49 35.41
N THR A 410 8.86 6.61 34.49
CA THR A 410 8.76 5.16 34.73
C THR A 410 9.89 4.44 33.99
N PHE A 411 11.03 4.25 34.65
CA PHE A 411 12.24 3.67 34.05
C PHE A 411 12.54 2.23 34.46
N THR A 412 11.74 1.67 35.37
CA THR A 412 11.84 0.26 35.76
C THR A 412 10.91 -0.58 34.91
N GLU A 413 11.25 -1.85 34.75
CA GLU A 413 10.37 -2.82 34.11
C GLU A 413 9.06 -2.99 34.88
N THR A 414 7.96 -3.01 34.13
CA THR A 414 6.60 -3.21 34.61
C THR A 414 5.93 -4.30 33.75
N ALA A 415 4.73 -4.73 34.13
CA ALA A 415 3.99 -5.72 33.35
C ALA A 415 3.60 -5.23 31.95
N ASP A 416 3.52 -3.90 31.75
CA ASP A 416 3.13 -3.26 30.49
C ASP A 416 4.33 -2.68 29.73
N SER A 417 5.55 -2.96 30.19
CA SER A 417 6.77 -2.52 29.54
C SER A 417 6.90 -3.11 28.13
N VAL A 418 7.36 -2.28 27.20
CA VAL A 418 7.69 -2.68 25.84
C VAL A 418 9.19 -2.84 25.72
N HIS A 419 9.62 -3.98 25.20
CA HIS A 419 11.02 -4.34 25.04
C HIS A 419 11.42 -4.37 23.56
N GLY A 420 12.72 -4.21 23.31
CA GLY A 420 13.26 -4.30 21.97
C GLY A 420 14.75 -4.08 21.91
N THR A 421 15.23 -3.77 20.71
CA THR A 421 16.59 -3.33 20.44
C THR A 421 16.56 -2.00 19.71
N TRP A 422 17.63 -1.23 19.81
CA TRP A 422 17.75 0.04 19.09
C TRP A 422 19.17 0.23 18.55
N TYR A 423 19.27 1.02 17.49
CA TYR A 423 20.54 1.45 16.93
C TYR A 423 20.41 2.83 16.26
N VAL A 424 21.55 3.48 16.02
CA VAL A 424 21.62 4.80 15.39
C VAL A 424 22.48 4.75 14.14
N THR A 425 22.03 5.39 13.07
CA THR A 425 22.79 5.58 11.84
C THR A 425 22.94 7.05 11.47
N ASP A 426 23.93 7.37 10.64
CA ASP A 426 24.02 8.69 10.01
C ASP A 426 22.76 8.94 9.15
N TYR A 427 22.20 10.15 9.25
CA TYR A 427 21.18 10.60 8.31
C TYR A 427 21.84 11.33 7.15
N ASN A 428 21.47 10.95 5.93
CA ASN A 428 21.87 11.67 4.72
C ASN A 428 20.76 12.67 4.36
N PRO A 429 20.98 14.00 4.48
CA PRO A 429 19.97 15.00 4.15
C PRO A 429 19.48 14.94 2.71
N ALA A 430 20.27 14.38 1.79
CA ALA A 430 19.84 14.19 0.41
C ALA A 430 18.63 13.26 0.28
N ARG A 431 18.29 12.48 1.32
CA ARG A 431 17.12 11.59 1.34
C ARG A 431 15.80 12.33 1.43
N ASN A 432 15.78 13.58 1.91
CA ASN A 432 14.58 14.40 2.05
C ASN A 432 13.43 13.73 2.83
N LEU A 433 13.75 13.02 3.92
CA LEU A 433 12.74 12.39 4.80
C LEU A 433 12.28 13.34 5.94
N TYR A 434 13.15 14.21 6.42
CA TYR A 434 12.87 15.03 7.60
C TYR A 434 13.06 16.52 7.30
N TRP A 435 12.07 17.33 7.68
CA TRP A 435 12.06 18.78 7.45
C TRP A 435 13.20 19.55 8.12
N ASN A 436 13.66 19.08 9.30
CA ASN A 436 14.67 19.78 10.10
C ASN A 436 16.10 19.29 9.85
N GLY A 437 16.30 18.32 8.95
CA GLY A 437 17.62 17.80 8.60
C GLY A 437 18.42 17.30 9.82
N PRO A 438 17.93 16.29 10.55
CA PRO A 438 18.62 15.75 11.73
C PRO A 438 20.00 15.20 11.37
N GLU A 439 20.93 15.13 12.32
CA GLU A 439 22.25 14.54 12.07
C GLU A 439 22.19 13.00 11.93
N TYR A 440 21.24 12.38 12.63
CA TYR A 440 21.15 10.94 12.79
C TYR A 440 19.74 10.43 12.55
N GLU A 441 19.62 9.12 12.46
CA GLU A 441 18.36 8.38 12.47
C GLU A 441 18.45 7.29 13.54
N ILE A 442 17.42 7.17 14.37
CA ILE A 442 17.27 6.09 15.35
C ILE A 442 16.27 5.07 14.82
N THR A 443 16.64 3.80 14.87
CA THR A 443 15.72 2.68 14.64
C THR A 443 15.50 1.93 15.93
N ILE A 444 14.24 1.67 16.26
CA ILE A 444 13.81 0.82 17.38
C ILE A 444 13.07 -0.38 16.79
N LEU A 445 13.52 -1.60 17.14
CA LEU A 445 12.90 -2.86 16.76
C LEU A 445 12.31 -3.51 18.01
N PHE A 446 11.00 -3.60 18.10
CA PHE A 446 10.30 -4.11 19.27
C PHE A 446 10.26 -5.65 19.27
N GLU A 447 10.08 -6.29 20.43
CA GLU A 447 9.99 -7.76 20.51
C GLU A 447 8.72 -8.33 19.85
N ASP A 448 7.63 -7.56 19.82
CA ASP A 448 6.44 -7.89 19.01
C ASP A 448 6.71 -7.73 17.49
N GLY A 449 7.90 -7.22 17.15
CA GLY A 449 8.46 -6.81 15.85
C GLY A 449 7.62 -5.91 15.01
N SER A 450 6.88 -5.02 15.67
CA SER A 450 6.80 -3.65 15.18
C SER A 450 8.19 -2.98 15.13
N ALA A 451 8.28 -1.87 14.41
CA ALA A 451 9.45 -1.01 14.32
C ALA A 451 9.04 0.46 14.48
N SER A 452 10.01 1.31 14.77
CA SER A 452 9.86 2.78 14.79
C SER A 452 11.17 3.38 14.30
N VAL A 453 11.08 4.35 13.38
CA VAL A 453 12.24 4.99 12.75
C VAL A 453 12.04 6.50 12.72
N HIS A 454 12.98 7.23 13.31
CA HIS A 454 12.86 8.67 13.49
C HIS A 454 14.18 9.39 13.27
N GLY A 455 14.09 10.63 12.79
CA GLY A 455 15.21 11.55 12.82
C GLY A 455 15.66 11.78 14.27
N LEU A 456 16.96 11.82 14.53
CA LEU A 456 17.54 11.96 15.85
C LEU A 456 18.46 13.17 15.92
N SER A 457 18.28 13.99 16.95
CA SER A 457 19.25 15.02 17.35
C SER A 457 19.51 14.92 18.84
N LEU A 458 20.78 15.08 19.24
CA LEU A 458 21.22 15.03 20.63
C LEU A 458 21.93 16.34 20.98
N ASP A 459 21.53 16.96 22.08
CA ASP A 459 22.21 18.13 22.65
C ASP A 459 22.31 17.96 24.17
N GLY A 460 23.45 17.41 24.62
CA GLY A 460 23.72 17.14 26.03
C GLY A 460 22.68 16.20 26.67
N ASP A 461 21.80 16.80 27.47
CA ASP A 461 20.72 16.12 28.22
C ASP A 461 19.36 16.21 27.52
N THR A 462 19.35 16.62 26.25
CA THR A 462 18.16 16.66 25.40
C THR A 462 18.31 15.69 24.22
N LEU A 463 17.27 14.89 24.00
CA LEU A 463 17.11 14.01 22.85
C LEU A 463 15.86 14.45 22.10
N SER A 464 15.99 14.73 20.81
CA SER A 464 14.86 15.09 19.95
C SER A 464 14.65 14.03 18.89
N LEU A 465 13.41 13.56 18.78
CA LEU A 465 12.95 12.72 17.70
C LEU A 465 12.16 13.56 16.69
N THR A 466 12.40 13.36 15.40
CA THR A 466 11.64 14.00 14.31
C THR A 466 10.84 12.96 13.55
N TYR A 467 9.61 13.33 13.20
CA TYR A 467 8.72 12.57 12.33
C TYR A 467 7.94 13.53 11.43
N TRP A 468 8.09 13.43 10.11
CA TRP A 468 7.49 14.36 9.12
C TRP A 468 7.80 15.83 9.40
N GLU A 469 6.82 16.66 9.79
CA GLU A 469 6.97 18.06 10.27
C GLU A 469 6.91 18.18 11.80
N GLY A 470 6.62 17.07 12.49
CA GLY A 470 6.48 16.99 13.94
C GLY A 470 7.77 16.54 14.63
N GLY A 471 7.79 16.70 15.95
CA GLY A 471 8.90 16.23 16.77
C GLY A 471 8.47 15.99 18.22
N GLY A 472 9.27 15.18 18.92
CA GLY A 472 9.14 14.89 20.34
C GLY A 472 10.46 15.10 21.05
N GLY A 473 10.45 15.96 22.07
CA GLY A 473 11.61 16.24 22.91
C GLY A 473 11.60 15.39 24.17
N TYR A 474 12.77 14.89 24.54
CA TYR A 474 13.00 14.09 25.72
C TYR A 474 14.16 14.67 26.54
N GLN A 475 14.01 14.66 27.86
CA GLN A 475 15.02 15.10 28.79
C GLN A 475 15.65 13.90 29.50
N ARG A 476 16.98 13.92 29.66
CA ARG A 476 17.71 12.89 30.39
C ARG A 476 17.30 12.88 31.86
N CYS A 477 17.08 11.69 32.39
CA CYS A 477 16.73 11.45 33.79
C CYS A 477 17.67 10.43 34.42
N GLN A 478 17.81 10.48 35.75
CA GLN A 478 18.42 9.41 36.53
C GLN A 478 17.36 8.37 36.94
N PRO A 479 17.74 7.08 37.04
CA PRO A 479 16.85 6.05 37.58
C PRO A 479 16.32 6.45 38.97
N GLY A 480 14.99 6.56 39.12
CA GLY A 480 14.33 6.91 40.38
C GLY A 480 14.02 8.39 40.60
N GLN A 481 14.33 9.28 39.64
CA GLN A 481 13.76 10.63 39.64
C GLN A 481 12.25 10.57 39.37
N THR A 482 11.45 11.18 40.24
CA THR A 482 10.03 11.48 39.98
C THR A 482 9.91 12.87 39.37
N ALA A 483 8.77 13.18 38.75
CA ALA A 483 8.48 14.52 38.22
C ALA A 483 8.90 15.62 39.21
N PRO A 484 9.51 16.73 38.73
CA PRO A 484 9.68 17.90 39.58
C PRO A 484 8.29 18.27 40.12
N ALA A 485 8.18 18.43 41.45
CA ALA A 485 6.93 18.87 42.05
C ALA A 485 6.55 20.19 41.36
N ASP A 486 5.33 20.26 40.84
CA ASP A 486 4.78 21.51 40.31
C ASP A 486 5.04 22.59 41.37
N GLU A 487 5.93 23.55 41.07
CA GLU A 487 5.99 24.77 41.84
C GLU A 487 4.66 25.47 41.57
N ASP A 488 3.73 25.29 42.50
CA ASP A 488 2.50 26.08 42.62
C ASP A 488 2.87 27.54 42.36
N ASN A 489 2.48 28.06 41.19
CA ASN A 489 2.54 29.47 40.88
C ASN A 489 1.59 30.20 41.84
N GLY A 490 2.14 30.65 42.97
CA GLY A 490 1.52 31.57 43.90
C GLY A 490 1.44 33.01 43.39
#